data_AF-A0A7V9JH36-F1
#
_entry.id   AF-A0A7V9JH36-F1
#
_cell.length_a   1.000
_cell.length_b   1.000
_cell.length_c   1.000
_cell.angle_alpha   90.00
_cell.angle_beta   90.00
_cell.angle_gamma   90.00
#
_symmetry.space_group_name_H-M   'P 1'
#
loop_
_entity.id
_entity.type
_entity.pdbx_description
1 polymer ?
#
loop_
_entity_poly.entity_id
_entity_poly.type
_entity_poly.pdbx_seq_one_letter_code
_entity_poly.pdbx_strand_id
1 'polypeptide(L)'
;MLRREADDPEGVAQIRRHMARIAAAFGAGDFRLPGLVHARDVPGTVVMRARRKSIIYTADTVPLGGQLRIRSTDPAAVRAVHKFLAFQRHDHRAGASH
;
A
#
# COMPACT_ATOMS: atom_id res chain seq x y z
N MET A 1 26.97 5.28 17.18
CA MET A 1 25.57 4.98 17.54
C MET A 1 24.70 6.14 17.05
N LEU A 2 23.91 5.95 16.00
CA LEU A 2 22.99 6.97 15.49
C LEU A 2 21.68 6.87 16.29
N ARG A 3 21.48 7.77 17.26
CA ARG A 3 20.14 8.09 17.75
C ARG A 3 19.40 8.77 16.60
N ARG A 4 18.64 8.02 15.80
CA ARG A 4 17.70 8.62 14.84
C ARG A 4 16.48 9.11 15.62
N GLU A 5 16.48 10.41 15.88
CA GLU A 5 15.33 11.30 15.68
C GLU A 5 13.98 10.67 16.06
N ALA A 6 13.76 10.49 17.37
CA ALA A 6 12.46 10.07 17.90
C ALA A 6 11.36 11.14 17.75
N ASP A 7 11.66 12.27 17.11
CA ASP A 7 10.80 13.46 17.03
C ASP A 7 11.11 14.26 15.76
N ASP A 8 11.01 13.63 14.58
CA ASP A 8 10.99 14.33 13.29
C ASP A 8 9.53 14.59 12.85
N PRO A 9 8.90 15.69 13.29
CA PRO A 9 7.52 16.00 12.94
C PRO A 9 7.35 16.24 11.43
N GLU A 10 8.40 16.67 10.74
CA GLU A 10 8.37 16.93 9.30
C GLU A 10 8.39 15.62 8.50
N GLY A 11 9.22 14.66 8.91
CA GLY A 11 9.20 13.29 8.42
C GLY A 11 7.88 12.58 8.67
N VAL A 12 7.31 12.70 9.87
CA VAL A 12 5.98 12.15 10.20
C VAL A 12 4.91 12.77 9.30
N ALA A 13 4.92 14.09 9.10
CA ALA A 13 3.98 14.76 8.22
C ALA A 13 4.13 14.31 6.76
N GLN A 14 5.35 14.08 6.28
CA GLN A 14 5.62 13.54 4.95
C GLN A 14 5.05 12.12 4.78
N ILE A 15 5.29 11.24 5.75
CA ILE A 15 4.75 9.88 5.74
C ILE A 15 3.21 9.90 5.73
N ARG A 16 2.59 10.73 6.58
CA ARG A 16 1.12 10.92 6.61
C ARG A 16 0.56 11.31 5.24
N ARG A 17 1.14 12.36 4.61
CA ARG A 17 0.71 12.83 3.29
C ARG A 17 0.92 11.76 2.22
N HIS A 18 2.01 11.01 2.29
CA HIS A 18 2.28 9.92 1.37
C HIS A 18 1.24 8.80 1.50
N MET A 19 0.94 8.35 2.72
CA MET A 19 -0.07 7.30 2.96
C MET A 19 -1.47 7.73 2.54
N ALA A 20 -1.85 8.99 2.81
CA ALA A 20 -3.14 9.53 2.36
C ALA A 20 -3.28 9.52 0.83
N ARG A 21 -2.22 9.87 0.10
CA ARG A 21 -2.19 9.79 -1.37
C ARG A 21 -2.35 8.36 -1.87
N ILE A 22 -1.69 7.39 -1.23
CA ILE A 22 -1.84 5.96 -1.56
C ILE A 22 -3.27 5.49 -1.34
N ALA A 23 -3.87 5.80 -0.19
CA ALA A 23 -5.25 5.42 0.12
C ALA A 23 -6.24 6.00 -0.90
N ALA A 24 -6.05 7.27 -1.30
CA ALA A 24 -6.88 7.92 -2.31
C ALA A 24 -6.72 7.26 -3.69
N ALA A 25 -5.49 6.98 -4.13
CA ALA A 25 -5.23 6.30 -5.40
C ALA A 25 -5.88 4.91 -5.44
N PHE A 26 -5.73 4.13 -4.36
CA PHE A 26 -6.30 2.78 -4.27
C PHE A 26 -7.82 2.81 -4.24
N GLY A 27 -8.41 3.79 -3.54
CA GLY A 27 -9.86 4.03 -3.58
C GLY A 27 -10.38 4.36 -4.99
N ALA A 28 -9.57 5.05 -5.80
CA ALA A 28 -9.87 5.30 -7.21
C ALA A 28 -9.61 4.09 -8.14
N GLY A 29 -9.00 3.01 -7.63
CA GLY A 29 -8.57 1.85 -8.42
C GLY A 29 -7.29 2.10 -9.23
N ASP A 30 -6.53 3.13 -8.87
CA ASP A 30 -5.19 3.40 -9.36
C ASP A 30 -4.16 2.71 -8.45
N PHE A 31 -3.56 1.63 -8.95
CA PHE A 31 -2.58 0.82 -8.24
C PHE A 31 -1.15 1.08 -8.72
N ARG A 32 -0.93 2.16 -9.49
CA ARG A 32 0.40 2.58 -9.92
C ARG A 32 1.12 3.25 -8.76
N LEU A 33 1.87 2.46 -8.00
CA LEU A 33 2.71 3.00 -6.93
C LEU A 33 4.14 3.26 -7.45
N PRO A 34 4.79 4.34 -7.01
CA PRO A 34 6.25 4.45 -7.09
C PRO A 34 6.86 3.21 -6.42
N GLY A 35 7.69 2.46 -7.15
CA GLY A 35 8.28 1.19 -6.69
C GLY A 35 7.68 -0.08 -7.31
N LEU A 36 6.42 -0.06 -7.77
CA LEU A 36 5.79 -1.18 -8.49
C LEU A 36 6.02 -1.14 -10.01
N VAL A 37 6.90 -0.23 -10.47
CA VAL A 37 7.20 0.08 -11.87
C VAL A 37 7.67 -1.11 -12.72
N HIS A 38 8.03 -2.24 -12.09
CA HIS A 38 8.54 -3.42 -12.78
C HIS A 38 7.42 -4.40 -13.20
N ALA A 39 6.21 -4.26 -12.64
CA ALA A 39 5.11 -5.19 -12.89
C ALA A 39 3.97 -4.52 -13.66
N ARG A 40 3.87 -4.82 -14.96
CA ARG A 40 2.76 -4.34 -15.82
C ARG A 40 1.41 -4.94 -15.40
N ASP A 41 1.41 -6.15 -14.87
CA ASP A 41 0.22 -6.87 -14.43
C ASP A 41 0.38 -7.39 -12.99
N VAL A 42 -0.02 -6.59 -12.01
CA VAL A 42 0.02 -6.99 -10.60
C VAL A 42 -1.21 -7.86 -10.27
N PRO A 43 -1.03 -9.12 -9.84
CA PRO A 43 -2.13 -10.02 -9.51
C PRO A 43 -3.12 -9.40 -8.52
N GLY A 44 -4.42 -9.50 -8.81
CA GLY A 44 -5.49 -9.00 -7.95
C GLY A 44 -5.93 -7.56 -8.24
N THR A 45 -5.09 -6.72 -8.84
CA THR A 45 -5.42 -5.30 -9.09
C THR A 45 -6.62 -5.09 -10.01
N VAL A 46 -6.81 -5.94 -11.02
CA VAL A 46 -7.99 -5.91 -11.90
C VAL A 46 -9.29 -6.10 -11.11
N VAL A 47 -9.31 -7.11 -10.23
CA VAL A 47 -10.48 -7.39 -9.39
C VAL A 47 -10.67 -6.30 -8.34
N MET A 48 -9.58 -5.82 -7.72
CA MET A 48 -9.64 -4.70 -6.76
C MET A 48 -10.19 -3.43 -7.42
N ARG A 49 -9.82 -3.15 -8.67
CA ARG A 49 -10.37 -2.01 -9.46
C ARG A 49 -11.87 -2.19 -9.73
N ALA A 50 -12.27 -3.39 -10.15
CA ALA A 50 -13.66 -3.72 -10.44
C ALA A 50 -14.55 -3.65 -9.18
N ARG A 51 -14.00 -4.03 -8.01
CA ARG A 51 -14.69 -4.06 -6.72
C ARG A 51 -14.34 -2.88 -5.82
N ARG A 52 -13.82 -1.77 -6.36
CA ARG A 52 -13.35 -0.61 -5.56
C ARG A 52 -14.38 -0.08 -4.57
N LYS A 53 -15.68 -0.12 -4.91
CA LYS A 53 -16.78 0.33 -4.03
C LYS A 53 -16.96 -0.56 -2.78
N SER A 54 -16.42 -1.78 -2.82
CA SER A 54 -16.49 -2.77 -1.74
C SER A 54 -15.20 -2.84 -0.92
N ILE A 55 -14.20 -1.98 -1.22
CA ILE A 55 -12.91 -1.97 -0.53
C ILE A 55 -12.71 -0.59 0.09
N ILE A 56 -12.43 -0.57 1.39
CA ILE A 56 -12.13 0.63 2.14
C ILE A 56 -10.63 0.63 2.43
N TYR A 57 -9.98 1.74 2.11
CA TYR A 57 -8.57 1.99 2.37
C TYR A 57 -8.44 3.09 3.41
N THR A 58 -7.74 2.82 4.51
CA THR A 58 -7.49 3.79 5.58
C THR A 58 -6.00 3.92 5.77
N ALA A 59 -5.48 5.14 5.64
CA ALA A 59 -4.10 5.47 5.97
C ALA A 59 -4.00 5.73 7.47
N ASP A 60 -3.18 4.91 8.13
CA ASP A 60 -2.81 5.06 9.53
C ASP A 60 -1.31 5.40 9.61
N THR A 61 -0.89 6.13 10.64
CA THR A 61 0.54 6.33 10.93
C THR A 61 0.91 5.68 12.23
N VAL A 62 2.05 5.01 12.22
CA VAL A 62 2.64 4.35 13.38
C VAL A 62 3.97 5.06 13.69
N PRO A 63 4.46 5.03 14.95
CA PRO A 63 5.65 5.79 15.35
C PRO A 63 6.91 5.56 14.50
N LEU A 64 6.98 4.44 13.76
CA LEU A 64 8.11 4.07 12.91
C LEU A 64 7.75 3.98 11.41
N GLY A 65 6.61 4.53 10.97
CA GLY A 65 6.22 4.49 9.56
C GLY A 65 4.75 4.75 9.25
N GLY A 66 4.34 4.35 8.05
CA GLY A 66 2.96 4.43 7.58
C GLY A 66 2.33 3.04 7.42
N GLN A 67 1.05 2.92 7.74
CA GLN A 67 0.26 1.70 7.55
C GLN A 67 -0.92 2.01 6.62
N LEU A 68 -1.17 1.13 5.65
CA LEU A 68 -2.40 1.14 4.88
C LEU A 68 -3.29 -0.04 5.32
N ARG A 69 -4.43 0.26 5.93
CA ARG A 69 -5.44 -0.72 6.30
C ARG A 69 -6.41 -0.92 5.15
N ILE A 70 -6.60 -2.17 4.73
CA ILE A 70 -7.51 -2.56 3.66
C ILE A 70 -8.64 -3.39 4.27
N ARG A 71 -9.90 -2.98 4.10
CA ARG A 71 -11.08 -3.68 4.62
C ARG A 71 -12.07 -3.96 3.50
N SER A 72 -12.66 -5.14 3.50
CA SER A 72 -13.74 -5.50 2.58
C SER A 72 -14.59 -6.62 3.19
N THR A 73 -15.88 -6.64 2.85
CA THR A 73 -16.79 -7.75 3.12
C THR A 73 -17.09 -8.58 1.87
N ASP A 74 -16.61 -8.16 0.68
CA ASP A 74 -16.73 -8.93 -0.56
C ASP A 74 -15.64 -10.02 -0.60
N PRO A 75 -15.99 -11.32 -0.58
CA PRO A 75 -15.00 -12.40 -0.61
C PRO A 75 -14.10 -12.37 -1.85
N ALA A 76 -14.60 -11.90 -2.99
CA ALA A 76 -13.79 -11.77 -4.21
C ALA A 76 -12.73 -10.66 -4.05
N ALA A 77 -13.11 -9.54 -3.43
CA ALA A 77 -12.18 -8.45 -3.13
C ALA A 77 -11.13 -8.88 -2.11
N VAL A 78 -11.50 -9.60 -1.05
CA VAL A 78 -10.55 -10.15 -0.05
C VAL A 78 -9.52 -11.07 -0.72
N ARG A 79 -9.95 -12.01 -1.57
CA ARG A 79 -9.03 -12.88 -2.32
C ARG A 79 -8.09 -12.07 -3.24
N ALA A 80 -8.59 -11.02 -3.87
CA ALA A 80 -7.79 -10.16 -4.73
C ALA A 80 -6.73 -9.38 -3.94
N VAL A 81 -7.09 -8.84 -2.78
CA VAL A 81 -6.16 -8.17 -1.85
C VAL A 81 -5.08 -9.15 -1.39
N HIS A 82 -5.41 -10.40 -1.07
CA HIS A 82 -4.41 -11.41 -0.71
C HIS A 82 -3.41 -11.70 -1.83
N LYS A 83 -3.88 -11.80 -3.09
CA LYS A 83 -3.00 -11.97 -4.27
C LYS A 83 -2.06 -10.77 -4.43
N PHE A 84 -2.59 -9.56 -4.30
CA PHE A 84 -1.83 -8.32 -4.38
C PHE A 84 -0.72 -8.26 -3.30
N LEU A 85 -1.06 -8.53 -2.05
CA LEU A 85 -0.10 -8.52 -0.94
C LEU A 85 0.95 -9.64 -1.07
N ALA A 86 0.57 -10.81 -1.60
CA ALA A 86 1.51 -11.88 -1.88
C ALA A 86 2.54 -11.48 -2.95
N PHE A 87 2.07 -10.81 -4.02
CA PHE A 87 2.95 -10.27 -5.05
C PHE A 87 3.95 -9.26 -4.48
N GLN A 88 3.48 -8.27 -3.69
CA GLN A 88 4.38 -7.29 -3.06
C GLN A 88 5.46 -7.94 -2.19
N ARG A 89 5.12 -8.97 -1.40
CA ARG A 89 6.10 -9.71 -0.60
C ARG A 89 7.15 -10.44 -1.45
N HIS A 90 6.80 -10.86 -2.66
CA HIS A 90 7.72 -11.54 -3.57
C HIS A 90 8.60 -10.53 -4.31
N ASP A 91 8.00 -9.48 -4.86
CA ASP A 91 8.69 -8.44 -5.61
C ASP A 91 9.68 -7.65 -4.74
N HIS A 92 9.29 -7.29 -3.50
CA HIS A 92 10.22 -6.66 -2.55
C HIS A 92 11.35 -7.61 -2.11
N ARG A 93 11.17 -8.93 -2.18
CA ARG A 93 12.27 -9.90 -1.94
C ARG A 93 13.22 -9.97 -3.15
N ALA A 94 12.71 -9.83 -4.36
CA ALA A 94 13.53 -9.73 -5.57
C ALA A 94 14.30 -8.39 -5.64
N GLY A 95 13.78 -7.33 -5.02
CA GLY A 95 14.45 -6.02 -4.92
C GLY A 95 15.42 -5.83 -3.75
N ALA A 96 15.53 -6.78 -2.82
CA ALA A 96 16.43 -6.71 -1.66
C ALA A 96 17.84 -7.26 -1.94
N SER A 97 18.25 -7.33 -3.20
CA SER A 97 19.63 -7.66 -3.62
C SER A 97 20.25 -6.46 -4.31
N HIS A 98 20.78 -5.53 -3.51
CA HIS A 98 21.92 -4.71 -3.90
C HIS A 98 22.64 -4.18 -2.65
#